data_AF-A0A6G9YK25-F1
#
_entry.id   AF-A0A6G9YK25-F1
#
_cell.length_a   1.000
_cell.length_b   1.000
_cell.length_c   1.000
_cell.angle_alpha   90.00
_cell.angle_beta   90.00
_cell.angle_gamma   90.00
#
_symmetry.space_group_name_H-M   'P 1'
#
loop_
_entity.id
_entity.type
_entity.pdbx_description
1 polymer ?
#
loop_
_entity_poly.entity_id
_entity_poly.type
_entity_poly.pdbx_seq_one_letter_code
_entity_poly.pdbx_strand_id
1 'polypeptide(L)'
;MSPKKIDRSDAISMLWSTDGPHTADSITTAANGIAELWRYLAHATLRTDSEVLTDPADVYLVAGTLSAAANSAVQVLRQLHRWAEELVTMPGLTHDSDRSDSELAMTAADLAAGALEESRIEMTLHAKALSTAAAALGHLYIDSDGGE
;
A
#
# COMPACT_ATOMS: atom_id res chain seq x y z
N MET A 1 -13.72 -30.63 -18.78
CA MET A 1 -13.36 -30.14 -17.44
C MET A 1 -13.02 -28.67 -17.61
N SER A 2 -13.94 -27.76 -17.29
CA SER A 2 -13.70 -26.31 -17.47
C SER A 2 -12.64 -25.86 -16.47
N PRO A 3 -11.63 -25.05 -16.87
CA PRO A 3 -10.65 -24.54 -15.94
C PRO A 3 -11.37 -23.75 -14.84
N LYS A 4 -11.09 -24.08 -13.58
CA LYS A 4 -11.64 -23.37 -12.42
C LYS A 4 -11.24 -21.91 -12.56
N LYS A 5 -12.22 -21.01 -12.66
CA LYS A 5 -12.00 -19.57 -12.71
C LYS A 5 -11.34 -19.20 -11.38
N ILE A 6 -10.03 -18.93 -11.40
CA ILE A 6 -9.29 -18.50 -10.21
C ILE A 6 -9.82 -17.10 -9.88
N ASP A 7 -10.27 -16.87 -8.64
CA ASP A 7 -10.61 -15.52 -8.21
C ASP A 7 -9.32 -14.67 -8.25
N ARG A 8 -9.43 -13.39 -8.64
CA ARG A 8 -8.26 -12.49 -8.70
C ARG A 8 -7.60 -12.36 -7.32
N SER A 9 -8.39 -12.51 -6.25
CA SER A 9 -7.91 -12.57 -4.86
C SER A 9 -7.12 -13.86 -4.56
N ASP A 10 -7.51 -15.00 -5.14
CA ASP A 10 -6.81 -16.28 -5.02
C ASP A 10 -5.43 -16.22 -5.69
N ALA A 11 -5.30 -15.52 -6.82
CA ALA A 11 -4.03 -15.39 -7.53
C ALA A 11 -2.96 -14.64 -6.69
N ILE A 12 -3.36 -13.60 -5.95
CA ILE A 12 -2.48 -12.90 -5.01
C ILE A 12 -2.16 -13.81 -3.81
N SER A 13 -3.16 -14.49 -3.25
CA SER A 13 -3.02 -15.37 -2.09
C SER A 13 -2.15 -16.60 -2.36
N MET A 14 -2.11 -17.07 -3.61
CA MET A 14 -1.21 -18.14 -4.05
C MET A 14 0.27 -17.73 -4.03
N LEU A 15 0.57 -16.44 -4.24
CA LEU A 15 1.93 -15.90 -4.21
C LEU A 15 2.32 -15.41 -2.80
N TRP A 16 1.38 -14.80 -2.08
CA TRP A 16 1.56 -14.25 -0.74
C TRP A 16 0.40 -14.66 0.17
N SER A 17 0.50 -15.87 0.74
CA SER A 17 -0.48 -16.36 1.71
C SER A 17 -0.47 -15.51 2.99
N THR A 18 -1.64 -15.11 3.47
CA THR A 18 -1.79 -14.42 4.75
C THR A 18 -1.40 -15.29 5.94
N ASP A 19 -1.45 -16.61 5.78
CA ASP A 19 -1.10 -17.59 6.81
C ASP A 19 0.41 -17.86 6.90
N GLY A 20 1.20 -17.28 5.98
CA GLY A 20 2.66 -17.39 5.95
C GLY A 20 3.20 -18.47 5.01
N PRO A 21 4.53 -18.73 5.04
CA PRO A 21 5.49 -18.24 6.03
C PRO A 21 5.84 -16.74 5.88
N HIS A 22 5.90 -16.05 7.02
CA HIS A 22 6.31 -14.64 7.12
C HIS A 22 7.81 -14.57 7.45
N THR A 23 8.64 -14.50 6.43
CA THR A 23 10.10 -14.32 6.55
C THR A 23 10.48 -12.90 6.12
N ALA A 24 11.69 -12.45 6.46
CA ALA A 24 12.17 -11.15 6.00
C ALA A 24 12.13 -11.05 4.46
N ASP A 25 12.57 -12.11 3.77
CA ASP A 25 12.56 -12.20 2.31
C ASP A 25 11.13 -12.16 1.72
N SER A 26 10.17 -12.87 2.32
CA SER A 26 8.79 -12.85 1.83
C SER A 26 8.10 -11.49 2.06
N ILE A 27 8.39 -10.82 3.17
CA ILE A 27 7.88 -9.46 3.45
C ILE A 27 8.50 -8.43 2.51
N THR A 28 9.81 -8.48 2.27
CA THR A 28 10.48 -7.59 1.29
C THR A 28 9.97 -7.83 -0.12
N THR A 29 9.76 -9.09 -0.51
CA THR A 29 9.18 -9.44 -1.81
C THR A 29 7.75 -8.91 -1.96
N ALA A 30 6.93 -8.98 -0.92
CA ALA A 30 5.59 -8.39 -0.92
C ALA A 30 5.63 -6.86 -1.09
N ALA A 31 6.55 -6.17 -0.40
CA ALA A 31 6.74 -4.73 -0.53
C ALA A 31 7.15 -4.34 -1.97
N ASN A 32 8.06 -5.09 -2.59
CA ASN A 32 8.41 -4.91 -4.00
C ASN A 32 7.21 -5.15 -4.92
N GLY A 33 6.39 -6.16 -4.63
CA GLY A 33 5.15 -6.43 -5.36
C GLY A 33 4.19 -5.23 -5.34
N ILE A 34 4.04 -4.56 -4.19
CA ILE A 34 3.24 -3.33 -4.08
C ILE A 34 3.79 -2.23 -4.99
N ALA A 35 5.11 -2.02 -5.03
CA ALA A 35 5.72 -1.02 -5.91
C ALA A 35 5.46 -1.29 -7.40
N GLU A 36 5.55 -2.56 -7.81
CA GLU A 36 5.25 -2.99 -9.19
C GLU A 36 3.77 -2.82 -9.55
N LEU A 37 2.87 -3.09 -8.61
CA LEU A 37 1.43 -2.86 -8.79
C LEU A 37 1.11 -1.37 -8.93
N TRP A 38 1.75 -0.50 -8.14
CA TRP A 38 1.61 0.95 -8.30
C TRP A 38 2.12 1.43 -9.66
N ARG A 39 3.26 0.90 -10.12
CA ARG A 39 3.79 1.20 -11.45
C ARG A 39 2.83 0.75 -12.56
N TYR A 40 2.25 -0.43 -12.42
CA TYR A 40 1.21 -0.91 -13.33
C TYR A 40 0.00 0.04 -13.35
N LEU A 41 -0.51 0.42 -12.18
CA LEU A 41 -1.65 1.35 -12.07
C LEU A 41 -1.32 2.70 -12.71
N ALA A 42 -0.14 3.26 -12.45
CA ALA A 42 0.29 4.53 -13.04
C ALA A 42 0.35 4.48 -14.58
N HIS A 43 0.80 3.35 -15.15
CA HIS A 43 0.78 3.16 -16.60
C HIS A 43 -0.65 2.98 -17.14
N ALA A 44 -1.49 2.22 -16.43
CA ALA A 44 -2.87 1.96 -16.84
C ALA A 44 -3.74 3.24 -16.80
N THR A 45 -3.46 4.18 -15.91
CA THR A 45 -4.23 5.42 -15.74
C THR A 45 -3.67 6.63 -16.49
N LEU A 46 -2.56 6.48 -17.22
CA LEU A 46 -1.89 7.58 -17.93
C LEU A 46 -2.76 8.22 -19.03
N ARG A 47 -3.67 7.45 -19.62
CA ARG A 47 -4.45 7.84 -20.80
C ARG A 47 -5.93 7.94 -20.46
N THR A 48 -6.46 9.15 -20.55
CA THR A 48 -7.90 9.43 -20.39
C THR A 48 -8.75 8.94 -21.57
N ASP A 49 -8.12 8.57 -22.68
CA ASP A 49 -8.74 7.90 -23.83
C ASP A 49 -8.58 6.37 -23.80
N SER A 50 -8.09 5.81 -22.68
CA SER A 50 -7.96 4.36 -22.55
C SER A 50 -9.32 3.70 -22.40
N GLU A 51 -9.53 2.60 -23.13
CA GLU A 51 -10.70 1.71 -22.99
C GLU A 51 -10.80 1.04 -21.59
N VAL A 52 -9.91 1.38 -20.66
CA VAL A 52 -9.77 0.73 -19.34
C VAL A 52 -10.63 1.40 -18.27
N LEU A 53 -10.84 2.71 -18.35
CA LEU A 53 -11.63 3.49 -17.37
C LEU A 53 -12.71 4.31 -18.09
N THR A 54 -13.57 3.62 -18.85
CA THR A 54 -14.62 4.25 -19.66
C THR A 54 -15.87 4.58 -18.86
N ASP A 55 -16.12 3.87 -17.76
CA ASP A 55 -17.26 4.10 -16.87
C ASP A 55 -16.79 4.73 -15.55
N PRO A 56 -17.42 5.81 -15.06
CA PRO A 56 -17.18 6.33 -13.71
C PRO A 56 -17.26 5.27 -12.61
N ALA A 57 -18.07 4.22 -12.79
CA ALA A 57 -18.14 3.08 -11.88
C ALA A 57 -16.81 2.32 -11.76
N ASP A 58 -16.02 2.22 -12.82
CA ASP A 58 -14.70 1.58 -12.79
C ASP A 58 -13.71 2.41 -11.95
N VAL A 59 -13.75 3.74 -12.12
CA VAL A 59 -12.92 4.67 -11.32
C VAL A 59 -13.31 4.62 -9.85
N TYR A 60 -14.62 4.52 -9.55
CA TYR A 60 -15.13 4.29 -8.20
C TYR A 60 -14.54 3.02 -7.57
N LEU A 61 -14.57 1.89 -8.29
CA LEU A 61 -14.04 0.62 -7.80
C LEU A 61 -12.53 0.68 -7.54
N VAL A 62 -11.78 1.32 -8.44
CA VAL A 62 -10.34 1.54 -8.25
C VAL A 62 -10.07 2.42 -7.03
N ALA A 63 -10.71 3.58 -6.93
CA ALA A 63 -10.52 4.50 -5.80
C ALA A 63 -10.90 3.85 -4.46
N GLY A 64 -11.99 3.08 -4.42
CA GLY A 64 -12.41 2.32 -3.24
C GLY A 64 -11.41 1.24 -2.83
N THR A 65 -10.86 0.51 -3.81
CA THR A 65 -9.82 -0.51 -3.57
C THR A 65 -8.52 0.11 -3.06
N LEU A 66 -8.11 1.25 -3.63
CA LEU A 66 -6.93 1.99 -3.17
C LEU A 66 -7.13 2.55 -1.75
N SER A 67 -8.34 3.01 -1.41
CA SER A 67 -8.68 3.42 -0.05
C SER A 67 -8.52 2.26 0.95
N ALA A 68 -9.00 1.06 0.59
CA ALA A 68 -8.82 -0.13 1.42
C ALA A 68 -7.33 -0.49 1.59
N ALA A 69 -6.56 -0.47 0.50
CA ALA A 69 -5.11 -0.71 0.54
C ALA A 69 -4.37 0.31 1.41
N ALA A 70 -4.72 1.59 1.33
CA ALA A 70 -4.14 2.65 2.16
C ALA A 70 -4.45 2.43 3.66
N ASN A 71 -5.67 1.98 4.00
CA ASN A 71 -6.00 1.60 5.39
C ASN A 71 -5.14 0.42 5.89
N SER A 72 -4.91 -0.58 5.03
CA SER A 72 -3.99 -1.68 5.37
C SER A 72 -2.54 -1.20 5.52
N ALA A 73 -2.09 -0.25 4.70
CA ALA A 73 -0.76 0.33 4.83
C ALA A 73 -0.55 1.08 6.16
N VAL A 74 -1.58 1.75 6.69
CA VAL A 74 -1.55 2.36 8.04
C VAL A 74 -1.23 1.32 9.12
N GLN A 75 -1.80 0.12 9.01
CA GLN A 75 -1.52 -0.98 9.95
C GLN A 75 -0.06 -1.42 9.88
N VAL A 76 0.48 -1.59 8.67
CA VAL A 76 1.87 -2.00 8.43
C VAL A 76 2.84 -0.95 8.96
N LEU A 77 2.62 0.33 8.65
CA LEU A 77 3.44 1.45 9.11
C LEU A 77 3.44 1.55 10.65
N ARG A 78 2.28 1.33 11.29
CA ARG A 78 2.21 1.27 12.75
C ARG A 78 3.03 0.13 13.36
N GLN A 79 3.07 -1.03 12.70
CA GLN A 79 3.86 -2.18 13.17
C GLN A 79 5.36 -1.92 12.99
N LEU A 80 5.77 -1.34 11.86
CA LEU A 80 7.16 -0.95 11.62
C LEU A 80 7.61 0.17 12.57
N HIS A 81 6.75 1.15 12.84
CA HIS A 81 7.03 2.22 13.81
C HIS A 81 7.35 1.61 15.19
N ARG A 82 6.50 0.72 15.70
CA ARG A 82 6.76 0.01 16.98
C ARG A 82 8.06 -0.78 16.96
N TRP A 83 8.35 -1.46 15.85
CA TRP A 83 9.60 -2.19 15.71
C TRP A 83 10.82 -1.25 15.76
N ALA A 84 10.73 -0.07 15.15
CA ALA A 84 11.77 0.95 15.25
C ALA A 84 11.91 1.53 16.68
N GLU A 85 10.80 1.74 17.39
CA GLU A 85 10.82 2.13 18.81
C GLU A 85 11.52 1.06 19.68
N GLU A 86 11.37 -0.24 19.35
CA GLU A 86 12.02 -1.32 20.09
C GLU A 86 13.54 -1.36 19.87
N LEU A 87 14.04 -0.91 18.70
CA LEU A 87 15.47 -0.91 18.38
C LEU A 87 16.29 -0.09 19.38
N VAL A 88 15.78 1.02 19.89
CA VAL A 88 16.52 1.90 20.83
C VAL A 88 16.88 1.18 22.14
N THR A 89 16.18 0.09 22.46
CA THR A 89 16.42 -0.73 23.64
C THR A 89 17.23 -1.99 23.34
N MET A 90 17.57 -2.24 22.07
CA MET A 90 18.19 -3.48 21.62
C MET A 90 19.68 -3.51 21.98
N PRO A 91 20.13 -4.49 22.79
CA PRO A 91 21.54 -4.65 23.11
C PRO A 91 22.36 -4.93 21.84
N GLY A 92 23.46 -4.19 21.66
CA GLY A 92 24.35 -4.37 20.52
C GLY A 92 23.88 -3.72 19.22
N LEU A 93 22.86 -2.84 19.27
CA LEU A 93 22.57 -1.94 18.16
C LEU A 93 23.81 -1.09 17.85
N THR A 94 24.21 -1.05 16.58
CA THR A 94 25.38 -0.30 16.11
C THR A 94 25.03 0.45 14.82
N HIS A 95 25.72 1.55 14.55
CA HIS A 95 25.62 2.29 13.31
C HIS A 95 26.78 1.92 12.37
N ASP A 96 26.56 1.92 11.05
CA ASP A 96 27.58 1.49 10.08
C ASP A 96 28.72 2.50 9.92
N SER A 97 28.41 3.80 10.03
CA SER A 97 29.39 4.88 10.00
C SER A 97 30.30 4.92 11.23
N ASP A 98 29.80 4.48 12.40
CA ASP A 98 30.60 4.29 13.61
C ASP A 98 29.95 3.22 14.49
N ARG A 99 30.59 2.05 14.59
CA ARG A 99 30.10 0.92 15.38
C ARG A 99 30.32 1.07 16.88
N SER A 100 31.16 2.02 17.29
CA SER A 100 31.44 2.31 18.71
C SER A 100 30.51 3.37 19.29
N ASP A 101 29.83 4.14 18.42
CA ASP A 101 28.88 5.17 18.81
C ASP A 101 27.45 4.60 18.93
N SER A 102 27.08 4.22 20.15
CA SER A 102 25.73 3.75 20.45
C SER A 102 24.68 4.86 20.38
N GLU A 103 25.05 6.11 20.67
CA GLU A 103 24.11 7.24 20.62
C GLU A 103 23.69 7.53 19.17
N LEU A 104 24.62 7.41 18.23
CA LEU A 104 24.33 7.53 16.80
C LEU A 104 23.34 6.45 16.34
N ALA A 105 23.51 5.21 16.78
CA ALA A 105 22.62 4.11 16.44
C ALA A 105 21.20 4.32 17.01
N MET A 106 21.09 4.80 18.26
CA MET A 106 19.81 5.16 18.87
C MET A 106 19.13 6.32 18.14
N THR A 107 19.90 7.36 17.78
CA THR A 107 19.39 8.51 17.02
C THR A 107 18.83 8.09 15.67
N ALA A 108 19.49 7.16 14.97
CA ALA A 108 19.00 6.62 13.70
C ALA A 108 17.69 5.82 13.87
N ALA A 109 17.56 5.03 14.95
CA ALA A 109 16.33 4.32 15.27
C ALA A 109 15.16 5.28 15.60
N ASP A 110 15.42 6.32 16.41
CA ASP A 110 14.43 7.37 16.71
C ASP A 110 13.98 8.11 15.45
N LEU A 111 14.92 8.44 14.55
CA LEU A 111 14.60 9.06 13.27
C LEU A 111 13.71 8.15 12.41
N ALA A 112 14.01 6.85 12.35
CA ALA A 112 13.19 5.88 11.63
C ALA A 112 11.78 5.77 12.21
N ALA A 113 11.64 5.72 13.55
CA ALA A 113 10.36 5.72 14.24
C ALA A 113 9.52 6.96 13.88
N GLY A 114 10.14 8.15 13.96
CA GLY A 114 9.49 9.41 13.59
C GLY A 114 9.01 9.45 12.14
N ALA A 115 9.86 9.03 11.20
CA ALA A 115 9.51 9.01 9.77
C ALA A 115 8.39 8.01 9.44
N LEU A 116 8.36 6.86 10.12
CA LEU A 116 7.29 5.86 9.97
C LEU A 116 5.95 6.36 10.52
N GLU A 117 5.96 7.08 11.64
CA GLU A 117 4.76 7.70 12.21
C GLU A 117 4.23 8.83 11.32
N GLU A 118 5.10 9.68 10.78
CA GLU A 118 4.72 10.72 9.80
C GLU A 118 4.08 10.09 8.56
N SER A 119 4.74 9.08 7.98
CA SER A 119 4.21 8.31 6.84
C SER A 119 2.84 7.70 7.15
N ARG A 120 2.62 7.22 8.38
CA ARG A 120 1.35 6.64 8.82
C ARG A 120 0.23 7.69 8.84
N ILE A 121 0.55 8.90 9.32
CA ILE A 121 -0.38 10.03 9.34
C ILE A 121 -0.77 10.43 7.92
N GLU A 122 0.21 10.58 7.02
CA GLU A 122 -0.03 10.90 5.61
C GLU A 122 -0.87 9.83 4.92
N MET A 123 -0.57 8.55 5.14
CA MET A 123 -1.33 7.45 4.57
C MET A 123 -2.79 7.43 5.05
N THR A 124 -3.05 7.85 6.30
CA THR A 124 -4.42 8.02 6.81
C THR A 124 -5.16 9.12 6.04
N LEU A 125 -4.49 10.22 5.70
CA LEU A 125 -5.05 11.29 4.88
C LEU A 125 -5.32 10.82 3.45
N HIS A 126 -4.42 10.04 2.86
CA HIS A 126 -4.62 9.43 1.54
C HIS A 126 -5.82 8.47 1.52
N ALA A 127 -5.94 7.59 2.51
CA ALA A 127 -7.08 6.69 2.64
C ALA A 127 -8.41 7.46 2.67
N LYS A 128 -8.46 8.55 3.46
CA LYS A 128 -9.64 9.42 3.53
C LYS A 128 -9.93 10.09 2.18
N ALA A 129 -8.93 10.66 1.54
CA ALA A 129 -9.08 11.33 0.25
C ALA A 129 -9.60 10.36 -0.84
N LEU A 130 -9.06 9.14 -0.90
CA LEU A 130 -9.50 8.09 -1.82
C LEU A 130 -10.93 7.65 -1.53
N SER A 131 -11.31 7.49 -0.27
CA SER A 131 -12.68 7.19 0.13
C SER A 131 -13.67 8.29 -0.29
N THR A 132 -13.30 9.56 -0.08
CA THR A 132 -14.10 10.71 -0.52
C THR A 132 -14.24 10.75 -2.04
N ALA A 133 -13.15 10.52 -2.78
CA ALA A 133 -13.18 10.45 -4.24
C ALA A 133 -14.08 9.32 -4.73
N ALA A 134 -13.96 8.11 -4.16
CA ALA A 134 -14.83 6.99 -4.48
C ALA A 134 -16.31 7.34 -4.23
N ALA A 135 -16.65 7.90 -3.07
CA ALA A 135 -18.02 8.31 -2.77
C ALA A 135 -18.57 9.31 -3.80
N ALA A 136 -17.79 10.30 -4.20
CA ALA A 136 -18.19 11.27 -5.22
C ALA A 136 -18.40 10.62 -6.61
N LEU A 137 -17.49 9.72 -7.00
CA LEU A 137 -17.56 9.00 -8.28
C LEU A 137 -18.74 8.03 -8.36
N GLY A 138 -19.12 7.40 -7.23
CA GLY A 138 -20.27 6.49 -7.15
C GLY A 138 -21.63 7.15 -7.40
N HIS A 139 -21.66 8.47 -7.56
CA HIS A 139 -22.85 9.24 -7.93
C HIS A 139 -22.86 9.70 -9.40
N LEU A 140 -21.83 9.36 -10.18
CA LEU A 140 -21.73 9.72 -11.59
C LEU A 140 -22.28 8.58 -12.46
N TYR A 141 -23.05 8.95 -13.49
CA TYR A 141 -23.61 8.02 -14.47
C TYR A 141 -23.45 8.64 -15.86
N ILE A 142 -23.14 7.82 -16.86
CA ILE A 142 -23.19 8.21 -18.27
C ILE A 142 -24.55 7.79 -18.80
N ASP A 143 -25.40 8.77 -19.12
CA ASP A 143 -26.71 8.50 -19.68
C ASP A 143 -26.56 8.11 -21.15
N SER A 144 -27.02 6.90 -21.52
CA SER A 144 -26.87 6.35 -22.87
C SER A 144 -27.83 6.95 -23.89
N ASP A 145 -28.76 7.81 -23.46
CA ASP A 145 -29.87 8.31 -24.28
C ASP A 145 -29.65 9.74 -24.82
N GLY A 146 -28.46 10.33 -24.64
CA GLY A 146 -28.13 11.71 -25.07
C GLY A 146 -27.58 11.87 -26.49
N GLY A 147 -27.52 10.81 -27.29
CA GLY A 147 -27.06 10.85 -28.68
C GLY A 147 -28.23 10.82 -29.67
N GLU A 148 -28.56 11.97 -30.24
CA GLU A 148 -29.45 12.11 -31.41
C GLU A 148 -28.96 11.32 -32.64
#